data_AF-A0A9W9S920-F1
#
_entry.id   AF-A0A9W9S920-F1
#
_cell.length_a   1.000
_cell.length_b   1.000
_cell.length_c   1.000
_cell.angle_alpha   90.00
_cell.angle_beta   90.00
_cell.angle_gamma   90.00
#
_symmetry.space_group_name_H-M   'P 1'
#
loop_
_entity.id
_entity.type
_entity.pdbx_description
1 polymer ?
#
loop_
_entity_poly.entity_id
_entity_poly.type
_entity_poly.pdbx_seq_one_letter_code
_entity_poly.pdbx_strand_id
1 'polypeptide(L)'
;MASQYLSPRTSGFSIDRISSLPVELLECICSHLANRDIKSLRLACKLLVQTARVRLNRGFLSAHPCNIGVFREIADHEASRHNVTEIIWVDARFIEGPQPHPHPVWEVDEADIDSDEGCPIWFIAECNENIQNLYMRRTIAQPPLKVCWQLYQNLFYPQEDVLLLNSDIDAFICGIKRFPRLKRATITPAAHGWLCASLYETSMIQFFPYGFNYPIPREWPTSRDGEMSRHAYPWKEATEARKNQWCAVRNVASILTEIKHNVSELVLDVDQLPISLNCTILDQPCEEYNFFIKYFEAPAFVV
;
A
#
# COMPACT_ATOMS: atom_id res chain seq x y z
N MET A 1 -41.57 44.23 54.91
CA MET A 1 -42.04 43.78 53.58
C MET A 1 -40.90 43.91 52.59
N ALA A 2 -40.39 42.80 52.08
CA ALA A 2 -39.81 42.60 50.74
C ALA A 2 -38.99 41.31 50.78
N SER A 3 -39.57 40.28 50.16
CA SER A 3 -38.94 39.01 49.83
C SER A 3 -37.77 39.25 48.86
N GLN A 4 -36.62 38.63 49.10
CA GLN A 4 -35.65 38.36 48.05
C GLN A 4 -35.44 36.86 47.94
N TYR A 5 -36.07 36.32 46.91
CA TYR A 5 -35.87 34.99 46.36
C TYR A 5 -34.39 34.78 46.03
N LEU A 6 -33.77 33.80 46.70
CA LEU A 6 -32.53 33.18 46.23
C LEU A 6 -32.90 32.29 45.03
N SER A 7 -32.60 32.76 43.82
CA SER A 7 -32.55 31.90 42.64
C SER A 7 -31.43 30.88 42.78
N PRO A 8 -31.61 29.61 42.40
CA PRO A 8 -30.54 28.62 42.44
C PRO A 8 -29.50 29.02 41.39
N ARG A 9 -28.23 29.07 41.81
CA ARG A 9 -27.09 29.05 40.88
C ARG A 9 -27.24 27.83 39.99
N THR A 10 -27.51 28.05 38.71
CA THR A 10 -27.30 27.06 37.66
C THR A 10 -25.85 26.63 37.72
N SER A 11 -25.61 25.43 38.25
CA SER A 11 -24.33 24.74 38.12
C SER A 11 -24.14 24.42 36.64
N GLY A 12 -23.49 25.33 35.92
CA GLY A 12 -23.01 25.07 34.57
C GLY A 12 -22.05 23.87 34.65
N PHE A 13 -22.43 22.77 34.02
CA PHE A 13 -21.53 21.64 33.81
C PHE A 13 -20.39 22.13 32.92
N SER A 14 -19.23 22.44 33.51
CA SER A 14 -18.01 22.69 32.76
C SER A 14 -17.44 21.34 32.32
N ILE A 15 -17.55 21.03 31.03
CA ILE A 15 -16.94 19.82 30.44
C ILE A 15 -15.44 20.11 30.27
N ASP A 16 -14.69 20.03 31.36
CA ASP A 16 -13.27 20.40 31.35
C ASP A 16 -12.37 19.30 30.76
N ARG A 17 -12.92 18.12 30.47
CA ARG A 17 -12.18 16.97 29.94
C ARG A 17 -12.99 16.22 28.90
N ILE A 18 -12.37 15.87 27.77
CA ILE A 18 -12.99 15.06 26.72
C ILE A 18 -13.53 13.72 27.27
N SER A 19 -12.86 13.13 28.27
CA SER A 19 -13.28 11.88 28.93
C SER A 19 -14.54 12.00 29.79
N SER A 20 -15.08 13.21 29.99
CA SER A 20 -16.34 13.44 30.72
C SER A 20 -17.56 13.50 29.79
N LEU A 21 -17.35 13.44 28.47
CA LEU A 21 -18.42 13.33 27.49
C LEU A 21 -19.10 11.95 27.57
N PRO A 22 -20.43 11.87 27.37
CA PRO A 22 -21.14 10.62 27.10
C PRO A 22 -20.45 9.80 26.00
N VAL A 23 -20.53 8.47 26.12
CA VAL A 23 -19.84 7.54 25.21
C VAL A 23 -20.27 7.74 23.76
N GLU A 24 -21.53 8.10 23.53
CA GLU A 24 -22.11 8.35 22.21
C GLU A 24 -21.48 9.58 21.55
N LEU A 25 -21.17 10.64 22.32
CA LEU A 25 -20.48 11.82 21.82
C LEU A 25 -19.00 11.51 21.54
N LEU A 26 -18.36 10.70 22.39
CA LEU A 26 -16.99 10.24 22.17
C LEU A 26 -16.89 9.37 20.90
N GLU A 27 -17.82 8.44 20.69
CA GLU A 27 -17.89 7.63 19.47
C GLU A 27 -18.13 8.50 18.24
N CYS A 28 -19.03 9.49 18.33
CA CYS A 28 -19.26 10.46 17.28
C CYS A 28 -18.00 11.26 16.93
N ILE A 29 -17.29 11.81 17.93
CA ILE A 29 -16.01 12.52 17.72
C ILE A 29 -14.98 11.59 17.06
N CYS A 30 -14.79 10.39 17.61
CA CYS A 30 -13.86 9.41 17.06
C CYS A 30 -14.23 9.03 15.63
N SER A 31 -15.51 9.11 15.26
CA SER A 31 -15.97 8.84 13.91
C SER A 31 -15.51 9.86 12.86
N HIS A 32 -15.03 11.03 13.28
CA HIS A 32 -14.48 12.05 12.39
C HIS A 32 -12.95 12.10 12.39
N LEU A 33 -12.28 11.30 13.23
CA LEU A 33 -10.83 11.27 13.34
C LEU A 33 -10.19 10.28 12.35
N ALA A 34 -8.99 10.62 11.88
CA ALA A 34 -8.15 9.67 11.15
C ALA A 34 -7.63 8.58 12.11
N ASN A 35 -7.30 7.40 11.57
CA ASN A 35 -6.78 6.30 12.40
C ASN A 35 -5.52 6.70 13.20
N ARG A 36 -4.69 7.61 12.67
CA ARG A 36 -3.52 8.16 13.39
C ARG A 36 -3.94 8.89 14.66
N ASP A 37 -4.95 9.74 14.57
CA ASP A 37 -5.46 10.52 15.69
C ASP A 37 -6.21 9.63 16.68
N ILE A 38 -6.97 8.65 16.18
CA ILE A 38 -7.62 7.62 17.02
C ILE A 38 -6.55 6.84 17.81
N LYS A 39 -5.47 6.37 17.15
CA LYS A 39 -4.36 5.68 17.82
C LYS A 39 -3.74 6.57 18.91
N SER A 40 -3.52 7.85 18.62
CA SER A 40 -2.98 8.81 19.58
C SER A 40 -3.94 9.06 20.77
N LEU A 41 -5.23 9.20 20.49
CA LEU A 41 -6.28 9.40 21.50
C LEU A 41 -6.39 8.21 22.46
N ARG A 42 -6.24 6.98 21.93
CA ARG A 42 -6.22 5.75 22.75
C ARG A 42 -5.09 5.77 23.78
N LEU A 43 -3.97 6.45 23.53
CA LEU A 43 -2.87 6.54 24.50
C LEU A 43 -3.20 7.46 25.70
N ALA A 44 -4.23 8.29 25.60
CA ALA A 44 -4.53 9.29 26.63
C ALA A 44 -5.16 8.68 27.89
N CYS A 45 -6.12 7.74 27.78
CA CYS A 45 -6.72 7.08 28.93
C CYS A 45 -7.47 5.77 28.61
N LYS A 46 -7.75 4.96 29.64
CA LYS A 46 -8.45 3.66 29.49
C LYS A 46 -9.84 3.76 28.87
N LEU A 47 -10.59 4.82 29.15
CA LEU A 47 -11.90 5.06 28.52
C LEU A 47 -11.75 5.21 27.01
N LEU A 48 -10.81 6.05 26.56
CA LEU A 48 -10.56 6.29 25.15
C LEU A 48 -9.97 5.05 24.44
N VAL A 49 -9.19 4.21 25.13
CA VAL A 49 -8.81 2.88 24.61
C VAL A 49 -10.02 2.02 24.25
N GLN A 50 -11.08 2.07 25.07
CA GLN A 50 -12.28 1.25 24.89
C GLN A 50 -13.24 1.85 23.87
N THR A 51 -13.38 3.18 23.84
CA THR A 51 -14.35 3.88 22.99
C THR A 51 -13.79 4.21 21.60
N ALA A 52 -12.53 4.64 21.49
CA ALA A 52 -11.95 5.08 20.23
C ALA A 52 -11.49 3.87 19.39
N ARG A 53 -12.42 3.24 18.67
CA ARG A 53 -12.14 2.05 17.86
C ARG A 53 -11.38 2.42 16.57
N VAL A 54 -10.26 1.74 16.33
CA VAL A 54 -9.50 1.89 15.09
C VAL A 54 -10.29 1.27 13.93
N ARG A 55 -10.39 2.00 12.83
CA ARG A 55 -11.12 1.57 11.63
C ARG A 55 -10.20 0.74 10.74
N LEU A 56 -10.21 -0.57 10.95
CA LEU A 56 -9.49 -1.54 10.12
C LEU A 56 -10.45 -2.11 9.07
N ASN A 57 -10.78 -1.31 8.06
CA ASN A 57 -11.60 -1.76 6.93
C ASN A 57 -10.77 -2.31 5.76
N ARG A 58 -9.47 -2.03 5.75
CA ARG A 58 -8.51 -2.39 4.70
C ARG A 58 -7.38 -3.21 5.29
N GLY A 59 -7.11 -4.37 4.69
CA GLY A 59 -5.91 -5.16 4.92
C GLY A 59 -4.87 -4.87 3.85
N PHE A 60 -3.69 -4.40 4.23
CA PHE A 60 -2.60 -4.14 3.29
C PHE A 60 -1.68 -5.34 3.17
N LEU A 61 -1.40 -5.76 1.95
CA LEU A 61 -0.49 -6.84 1.62
C LEU A 61 0.57 -6.33 0.65
N SER A 62 1.82 -6.67 0.88
CA SER A 62 2.91 -6.45 -0.07
C SER A 62 3.96 -7.54 0.14
N ALA A 63 4.91 -7.66 -0.77
CA ALA A 63 6.02 -8.59 -0.67
C ALA A 63 7.06 -8.16 0.39
N HIS A 64 6.62 -7.99 1.65
CA HIS A 64 7.50 -7.66 2.77
C HIS A 64 7.03 -8.37 4.04
N PRO A 65 7.93 -9.04 4.81
CA PRO A 65 7.54 -9.85 5.96
C PRO A 65 6.72 -9.10 7.02
N CYS A 66 7.04 -7.83 7.28
CA CYS A 66 6.28 -7.00 8.22
C CYS A 66 4.81 -6.82 7.78
N ASN A 67 4.57 -6.60 6.48
CA ASN A 67 3.22 -6.44 5.96
C ASN A 67 2.45 -7.77 6.00
N ILE A 68 3.10 -8.88 5.65
CA ILE A 68 2.52 -10.23 5.76
C ILE A 68 2.17 -10.58 7.20
N GLY A 69 3.07 -10.30 8.16
CA GLY A 69 2.86 -10.57 9.57
C GLY A 69 1.64 -9.84 10.10
N VAL A 70 1.58 -8.52 9.91
CA VAL A 70 0.43 -7.71 10.35
C VAL A 70 -0.86 -8.14 9.65
N PHE A 71 -0.80 -8.46 8.35
CA PHE A 71 -1.97 -8.93 7.62
C PHE A 71 -2.52 -10.25 8.20
N ARG A 72 -1.65 -11.21 8.51
CA ARG A 72 -2.02 -12.49 9.13
C ARG A 72 -2.55 -12.29 10.55
N GLU A 73 -1.92 -11.42 11.34
CA GLU A 73 -2.42 -11.07 12.68
C GLU A 73 -3.84 -10.49 12.62
N ILE A 74 -4.14 -9.62 11.65
CA ILE A 74 -5.49 -9.09 11.45
C ILE A 74 -6.47 -10.22 11.08
N ALA A 75 -6.05 -11.17 10.25
CA ALA A 75 -6.86 -12.33 9.84
C ALA A 75 -7.11 -13.33 10.98
N ASP A 76 -6.16 -13.47 11.90
CA ASP A 76 -6.26 -14.33 13.08
C ASP A 76 -7.04 -13.65 14.22
N HIS A 77 -7.13 -12.32 14.23
CA HIS A 77 -7.78 -11.58 15.29
C HIS A 77 -9.31 -11.63 15.21
N GLU A 78 -9.95 -12.17 16.26
CA GLU A 78 -11.40 -12.41 16.33
C GLU A 78 -12.26 -11.19 15.99
N ALA A 79 -12.00 -10.02 16.57
CA ALA A 79 -12.79 -8.82 16.26
C ALA A 79 -12.39 -8.14 14.93
N SER A 80 -11.09 -7.93 14.70
CA SER A 80 -10.57 -7.15 13.57
C SER A 80 -10.90 -7.76 12.20
N ARG A 81 -10.83 -9.10 12.06
CA ARG A 81 -11.14 -9.78 10.79
C ARG A 81 -12.54 -9.47 10.25
N HIS A 82 -13.49 -9.21 11.15
CA HIS A 82 -14.87 -8.88 10.80
C HIS A 82 -15.05 -7.44 10.32
N ASN A 83 -14.04 -6.59 10.41
CA ASN A 83 -14.12 -5.21 9.94
C ASN A 83 -13.49 -5.03 8.55
N VAL A 84 -12.61 -5.95 8.13
CA VAL A 84 -11.95 -5.89 6.84
C VAL A 84 -12.95 -6.18 5.72
N THR A 85 -13.13 -5.21 4.84
CA THR A 85 -13.99 -5.28 3.66
C THR A 85 -13.21 -5.22 2.35
N GLU A 86 -11.95 -4.81 2.41
CA GLU A 86 -11.07 -4.62 1.26
C GLU A 86 -9.67 -5.16 1.55
N ILE A 87 -9.09 -5.92 0.63
CA ILE A 87 -7.65 -6.20 0.61
C ILE A 87 -7.01 -5.28 -0.42
N ILE A 88 -5.93 -4.61 -0.04
CA ILE A 88 -5.08 -3.83 -0.95
C ILE A 88 -3.77 -4.58 -1.11
N TRP A 89 -3.59 -5.20 -2.27
CA TRP A 89 -2.34 -5.84 -2.66
C TRP A 89 -1.46 -4.83 -3.39
N VAL A 90 -0.36 -4.48 -2.75
CA VAL A 90 0.68 -3.63 -3.31
C VAL A 90 1.57 -4.46 -4.23
N ASP A 91 1.36 -4.29 -5.54
CA ASP A 91 2.11 -4.91 -6.64
C ASP A 91 3.29 -3.99 -7.02
N ALA A 92 4.14 -3.73 -6.02
CA ALA A 92 5.36 -2.95 -6.17
C ALA A 92 6.51 -3.68 -5.46
N ARG A 93 7.63 -3.87 -6.17
CA ARG A 93 8.83 -4.55 -5.70
C ARG A 93 10.05 -3.66 -5.78
N PHE A 94 10.89 -3.78 -4.76
CA PHE A 94 12.25 -3.25 -4.77
C PHE A 94 13.11 -4.00 -5.79
N ILE A 95 14.09 -3.33 -6.37
CA ILE A 95 14.96 -3.82 -7.44
C ILE A 95 16.41 -3.92 -6.96
N GLU A 96 17.14 -4.92 -7.42
CA GLU A 96 18.54 -5.14 -7.02
C GLU A 96 19.52 -4.22 -7.75
N GLY A 97 19.18 -3.81 -8.96
CA GLY A 97 20.10 -3.14 -9.87
C GLY A 97 19.38 -2.25 -10.87
N PRO A 98 20.16 -1.59 -11.75
CA PRO A 98 19.63 -0.64 -12.71
C PRO A 98 18.59 -1.30 -13.63
N GLN A 99 17.52 -0.56 -13.92
CA GLN A 99 16.57 -0.95 -14.97
C GLN A 99 17.30 -0.87 -16.32
N PRO A 100 17.16 -1.85 -17.23
CA PRO A 100 17.86 -1.82 -18.50
C PRO A 100 17.50 -0.56 -19.31
N HIS A 101 18.45 0.35 -19.51
CA HIS A 101 18.28 1.52 -20.37
C HIS A 101 18.34 1.11 -21.86
N PRO A 102 17.41 1.60 -22.72
CA PRO A 102 17.44 1.29 -24.16
C PRO A 102 18.63 1.89 -24.90
N HIS A 103 19.32 2.87 -24.30
CA HIS A 103 20.46 3.55 -24.90
C HIS A 103 21.70 3.41 -24.01
N PRO A 104 22.83 2.90 -24.54
CA PRO A 104 24.08 2.86 -23.82
C PRO A 104 24.65 4.28 -23.79
N VAL A 105 24.54 4.96 -22.66
CA VAL A 105 25.09 6.30 -22.48
C VAL A 105 26.20 6.26 -21.43
N TRP A 106 27.42 6.05 -21.95
CA TRP A 106 28.76 6.17 -21.34
C TRP A 106 29.24 5.08 -20.37
N GLU A 107 30.57 4.95 -20.31
CA GLU A 107 31.45 3.89 -19.79
C GLU A 107 31.36 3.58 -18.29
N VAL A 108 30.34 4.08 -17.59
CA VAL A 108 30.15 3.88 -16.15
C VAL A 108 29.24 2.69 -15.95
N ASP A 109 29.74 1.63 -15.32
CA ASP A 109 28.88 0.55 -14.86
C ASP A 109 27.99 1.13 -13.76
N GLU A 110 26.70 1.29 -14.03
CA GLU A 110 25.76 1.89 -13.08
C GLU A 110 25.64 1.05 -11.79
N ALA A 111 26.06 -0.22 -11.82
CA ALA A 111 26.20 -1.07 -10.65
C ALA A 111 27.45 -0.76 -9.80
N ASP A 112 28.41 0.01 -10.31
CA ASP A 112 29.58 0.43 -9.55
C ASP A 112 29.17 1.28 -8.34
N ILE A 113 29.95 1.11 -7.28
CA ILE A 113 29.80 1.87 -6.04
C ILE A 113 30.50 3.21 -6.21
N ASP A 114 29.75 4.30 -6.04
CA ASP A 114 30.33 5.63 -5.97
C ASP A 114 31.27 5.74 -4.75
N SER A 115 32.49 6.24 -4.96
CA SER A 115 33.51 6.30 -3.93
C SER A 115 33.19 7.29 -2.80
N ASP A 116 32.44 8.34 -3.10
CA ASP A 116 32.14 9.43 -2.17
C ASP A 116 30.85 9.12 -1.39
N GLU A 117 29.83 8.60 -2.07
CA GLU A 117 28.54 8.27 -1.49
C GLU A 117 28.49 6.85 -0.90
N GLY A 118 29.35 5.93 -1.37
CA GLY A 118 29.42 4.55 -0.87
C GLY A 118 28.16 3.72 -1.15
N CYS A 119 27.44 4.01 -2.23
CA CYS A 119 26.30 3.25 -2.73
C CYS A 119 26.29 3.20 -4.27
N PRO A 120 25.51 2.30 -4.90
CA PRO A 120 25.51 2.15 -6.35
C PRO A 120 25.10 3.43 -7.10
N ILE A 121 25.71 3.68 -8.25
CA ILE A 121 25.44 4.86 -9.08
C ILE A 121 23.97 4.91 -9.52
N TRP A 122 23.38 3.78 -9.90
CA TRP A 122 21.95 3.70 -10.25
C TRP A 122 21.04 4.15 -9.09
N PHE A 123 21.40 3.80 -7.85
CA PHE A 123 20.63 4.15 -6.66
C PHE A 123 20.69 5.67 -6.42
N ILE A 124 21.87 6.26 -6.62
CA ILE A 124 22.08 7.71 -6.53
C ILE A 124 21.27 8.43 -7.61
N ALA A 125 21.26 7.93 -8.84
CA ALA A 125 20.51 8.50 -9.95
C ALA A 125 19.01 8.56 -9.65
N GLU A 126 18.41 7.44 -9.20
CA GLU A 126 17.00 7.37 -8.82
C GLU A 126 16.67 8.29 -7.62
N CYS A 127 17.56 8.36 -6.63
CA CYS A 127 17.39 9.27 -5.49
C CYS A 127 17.45 10.75 -5.92
N ASN A 128 18.32 11.09 -6.87
CA ASN A 128 18.40 12.44 -7.43
C ASN A 128 17.16 12.78 -8.26
N GLU A 129 16.64 11.83 -9.05
CA GLU A 129 15.38 12.00 -9.80
C GLU A 129 14.20 12.25 -8.86
N ASN A 130 14.10 11.51 -7.75
CA ASN A 130 13.10 11.77 -6.70
C ASN A 130 13.18 13.19 -6.15
N ILE A 131 14.40 13.69 -5.88
CA ILE A 131 14.64 15.03 -5.37
C ILE A 131 14.25 16.09 -6.42
N GLN A 132 14.58 15.89 -7.69
CA GLN A 132 14.18 16.80 -8.77
C GLN A 132 12.65 16.90 -8.87
N ASN A 133 11.96 15.75 -8.82
CA ASN A 133 10.50 15.70 -8.78
C ASN A 133 9.91 16.35 -7.52
N LEU A 134 10.64 16.30 -6.40
CA LEU A 134 10.27 16.97 -5.15
C LEU A 134 10.54 18.47 -5.15
N TYR A 135 11.60 18.99 -5.76
CA TYR A 135 11.92 20.42 -5.74
C TYR A 135 10.83 21.28 -6.40
N MET A 136 10.05 20.69 -7.30
CA MET A 136 8.81 21.29 -7.82
C MET A 136 7.70 21.42 -6.75
N ARG A 137 7.86 20.76 -5.59
CA ARG A 137 6.85 20.58 -4.53
C ARG A 137 7.30 21.11 -3.15
N ARG A 138 8.49 20.74 -2.61
CA ARG A 138 9.04 21.13 -1.27
C ARG A 138 10.56 20.81 -1.10
N THR A 139 11.21 21.42 -0.10
CA THR A 139 12.56 21.01 0.41
C THR A 139 12.43 20.05 1.59
N ILE A 140 13.26 19.00 1.64
CA ILE A 140 13.28 18.01 2.74
C ILE A 140 14.69 17.81 3.29
N ALA A 141 14.80 17.53 4.59
CA ALA A 141 16.03 17.01 5.18
C ALA A 141 16.06 15.49 4.96
N GLN A 142 17.15 14.96 4.40
CA GLN A 142 17.32 13.53 4.13
C GLN A 142 18.55 12.96 4.85
N PRO A 143 18.55 11.68 5.23
CA PRO A 143 19.77 10.98 5.64
C PRO A 143 20.81 10.94 4.50
N PRO A 144 22.10 10.71 4.80
CA PRO A 144 23.11 10.45 3.77
C PRO A 144 22.72 9.26 2.88
N LEU A 145 23.05 9.31 1.58
CA LEU A 145 22.62 8.27 0.61
C LEU A 145 23.14 6.88 0.99
N LYS A 146 24.34 6.78 1.57
CA LYS A 146 24.86 5.54 2.15
C LYS A 146 23.92 4.89 3.17
N VAL A 147 23.32 5.70 4.04
CA VAL A 147 22.38 5.23 5.08
C VAL A 147 21.08 4.81 4.42
N CYS A 148 20.59 5.60 3.45
CA CYS A 148 19.43 5.22 2.65
C CYS A 148 19.63 3.89 1.91
N TRP A 149 20.81 3.66 1.33
CA TRP A 149 21.14 2.40 0.67
C TRP A 149 21.09 1.21 1.62
N GLN A 150 21.68 1.33 2.82
CA GLN A 150 21.60 0.28 3.84
C GLN A 150 20.16 -0.02 4.25
N LEU A 151 19.33 1.01 4.42
CA LEU A 151 17.91 0.85 4.71
C LEU A 151 17.18 0.16 3.56
N TYR A 152 17.48 0.54 2.32
CA TYR A 152 16.90 -0.06 1.13
C TYR A 152 17.23 -1.54 1.01
N GLN A 153 18.49 -1.94 1.27
CA GLN A 153 18.89 -3.35 1.28
C GLN A 153 18.09 -4.16 2.31
N ASN A 154 17.79 -3.57 3.47
CA ASN A 154 16.96 -4.22 4.49
C ASN A 154 15.48 -4.36 4.09
N LEU A 155 15.04 -3.67 3.03
CA LEU A 155 13.70 -3.85 2.44
C LEU A 155 13.73 -4.86 1.29
N PHE A 156 14.79 -4.83 0.49
CA PHE A 156 14.97 -5.69 -0.69
C PHE A 156 15.20 -7.15 -0.32
N TYR A 157 16.18 -7.48 0.52
CA TYR A 157 16.51 -8.89 0.77
C TYR A 157 15.36 -9.71 1.36
N PRO A 158 14.59 -9.20 2.35
CA PRO A 158 13.46 -9.96 2.87
C PRO A 158 12.29 -10.07 1.90
N GLN A 159 12.20 -9.21 0.89
CA GLN A 159 11.21 -9.34 -0.18
C GLN A 159 11.50 -10.58 -1.04
N GLU A 160 12.76 -10.83 -1.37
CA GLU A 160 13.13 -11.99 -2.21
C GLU A 160 12.74 -13.31 -1.55
N ASP A 161 12.95 -13.45 -0.24
CA ASP A 161 12.50 -14.63 0.51
C ASP A 161 10.98 -14.79 0.46
N VAL A 162 10.23 -13.69 0.59
CA VAL A 162 8.76 -13.70 0.51
C VAL A 162 8.28 -14.18 -0.85
N LEU A 163 8.90 -13.68 -1.93
CA LEU A 163 8.54 -14.04 -3.30
C LEU A 163 8.93 -15.49 -3.62
N LEU A 164 10.12 -15.93 -3.20
CA LEU A 164 10.58 -17.30 -3.37
C LEU A 164 9.67 -18.31 -2.68
N LEU A 165 9.18 -17.95 -1.49
CA LEU A 165 8.30 -18.79 -0.68
C LEU A 165 6.82 -18.60 -0.98
N ASN A 166 6.45 -17.72 -1.93
CA ASN A 166 5.05 -17.33 -2.21
C ASN A 166 4.26 -16.93 -0.95
N SER A 167 4.94 -16.31 0.02
CA SER A 167 4.35 -16.00 1.34
C SER A 167 3.27 -14.92 1.25
N ASP A 168 3.35 -14.04 0.27
CA ASP A 168 2.36 -13.03 -0.08
C ASP A 168 1.10 -13.67 -0.69
N ILE A 169 1.25 -14.63 -1.61
CA ILE A 169 0.15 -15.43 -2.15
C ILE A 169 -0.58 -16.19 -1.04
N ASP A 170 0.17 -16.88 -0.18
CA ASP A 170 -0.40 -17.59 0.96
C ASP A 170 -1.13 -16.66 1.93
N ALA A 171 -0.58 -15.47 2.16
CA ALA A 171 -1.24 -14.45 2.98
C ALA A 171 -2.53 -13.98 2.32
N PHE A 172 -2.55 -13.73 1.02
CA PHE A 172 -3.77 -13.36 0.30
C PHE A 172 -4.85 -14.44 0.43
N ILE A 173 -4.50 -15.71 0.20
CA ILE A 173 -5.41 -16.85 0.37
C ILE A 173 -5.94 -16.93 1.81
N CYS A 174 -5.08 -16.69 2.80
CA CYS A 174 -5.48 -16.63 4.20
C CYS A 174 -6.52 -15.51 4.43
N GLY A 175 -6.29 -14.32 3.89
CA GLY A 175 -7.22 -13.19 3.97
C GLY A 175 -8.58 -13.50 3.33
N ILE A 176 -8.58 -14.05 2.12
CA ILE A 176 -9.80 -14.47 1.41
C ILE A 176 -10.65 -15.43 2.25
N LYS A 177 -10.01 -16.40 2.92
CA LYS A 177 -10.68 -17.39 3.76
C LYS A 177 -11.16 -16.84 5.10
N ARG A 178 -10.46 -15.85 5.66
CA ARG A 178 -10.65 -15.42 7.07
C ARG A 178 -11.35 -14.08 7.24
N PHE A 179 -11.49 -13.27 6.19
CA PHE A 179 -12.23 -12.01 6.25
C PHE A 179 -13.69 -12.21 5.82
N PRO A 180 -14.64 -12.42 6.75
CA PRO A 180 -16.01 -12.80 6.41
C PRO A 180 -16.79 -11.72 5.66
N ARG A 181 -16.37 -10.44 5.78
CA ARG A 181 -17.02 -9.29 5.12
C ARG A 181 -16.22 -8.75 3.94
N LEU A 182 -15.20 -9.48 3.50
CA LEU A 182 -14.40 -9.08 2.34
C LEU A 182 -15.29 -9.02 1.09
N LYS A 183 -15.23 -7.88 0.40
CA LYS A 183 -15.99 -7.61 -0.83
C LYS A 183 -15.11 -7.10 -1.95
N ARG A 184 -13.99 -6.46 -1.63
CA ARG A 184 -13.11 -5.82 -2.61
C ARG A 184 -11.69 -6.34 -2.53
N ALA A 185 -11.06 -6.57 -3.68
CA ALA A 185 -9.63 -6.71 -3.83
C ALA A 185 -9.14 -5.57 -4.72
N THR A 186 -8.20 -4.78 -4.22
CA THR A 186 -7.56 -3.67 -4.95
C THR A 186 -6.11 -4.03 -5.17
N ILE A 187 -5.65 -3.95 -6.42
CA ILE A 187 -4.26 -4.20 -6.80
C ILE A 187 -3.67 -2.88 -7.22
N THR A 188 -2.53 -2.52 -6.63
CA THR A 188 -1.93 -1.21 -6.85
C THR A 188 -0.41 -1.27 -6.86
N PRO A 189 0.26 -0.79 -7.91
CA PRO A 189 1.69 -0.52 -7.88
C PRO A 189 2.02 0.83 -7.21
N ALA A 190 1.01 1.65 -6.88
CA ALA A 190 1.18 3.06 -6.54
C ALA A 190 1.32 3.33 -5.03
N ALA A 191 1.45 2.31 -4.18
CA ALA A 191 1.43 2.48 -2.72
C ALA A 191 2.47 3.46 -2.19
N HIS A 192 3.67 3.44 -2.78
CA HIS A 192 4.77 4.33 -2.41
C HIS A 192 4.59 5.77 -2.92
N GLY A 193 3.68 5.98 -3.89
CA GLY A 193 3.32 7.30 -4.42
C GLY A 193 4.51 8.12 -4.89
N TRP A 194 4.78 9.19 -4.15
CA TRP A 194 5.93 10.07 -4.34
C TRP A 194 6.77 10.13 -3.06
N LEU A 195 8.01 10.60 -3.20
CA LEU A 195 8.90 10.74 -2.04
C LEU A 195 8.23 11.63 -0.98
N CYS A 196 8.20 11.15 0.27
CA CYS A 196 7.50 11.76 1.41
C CYS A 196 5.97 11.93 1.26
N ALA A 197 5.34 11.25 0.30
CA ALA A 197 3.89 11.26 0.08
C ALA A 197 3.43 9.90 -0.46
N SER A 198 3.50 8.87 0.40
CA SER A 198 2.95 7.56 0.10
C SER A 198 1.43 7.60 0.01
N LEU A 199 0.88 6.86 -0.96
CA LEU A 199 -0.56 6.71 -1.13
C LEU A 199 -1.16 5.81 -0.05
N TYR A 200 -0.45 4.72 0.25
CA TYR A 200 -0.86 3.75 1.26
C TYR A 200 0.22 3.62 2.34
N GLU A 201 -0.14 4.02 3.56
CA GLU A 201 0.68 3.84 4.76
C GLU A 201 0.64 2.37 5.20
N THR A 202 1.30 1.48 4.45
CA THR A 202 1.46 0.07 4.85
C THR A 202 2.27 -0.02 6.15
N SER A 203 2.18 -1.16 6.86
CA SER A 203 2.92 -1.33 8.11
C SER A 203 4.42 -1.10 7.93
N MET A 204 4.99 -1.58 6.82
CA MET A 204 6.40 -1.35 6.46
C MET A 204 6.71 0.14 6.20
N ILE A 205 5.87 0.85 5.41
CA ILE A 205 6.09 2.27 5.07
C ILE A 205 6.00 3.16 6.32
N GLN A 206 5.11 2.83 7.27
CA GLN A 206 4.97 3.58 8.53
C GLN A 206 6.25 3.60 9.39
N PHE A 207 7.18 2.67 9.17
CA PHE A 207 8.46 2.61 9.89
C PHE A 207 9.60 3.34 9.16
N PHE A 208 9.36 3.94 7.99
CA PHE A 208 10.40 4.65 7.27
C PHE A 208 10.89 5.88 8.05
N PRO A 209 12.21 6.11 8.13
CA PRO A 209 12.71 7.32 8.73
C PRO A 209 12.28 8.54 7.92
N TYR A 210 12.10 9.67 8.60
CA TYR A 210 11.76 10.91 7.93
C TYR A 210 12.83 11.28 6.89
N GLY A 211 12.39 11.63 5.68
CA GLY A 211 13.28 11.97 4.58
C GLY A 211 14.01 10.78 3.94
N PHE A 212 13.62 9.54 4.25
CA PHE A 212 14.18 8.36 3.61
C PHE A 212 13.96 8.39 2.09
N ASN A 213 15.05 8.62 1.34
CA ASN A 213 15.06 8.65 -0.11
C ASN A 213 15.50 7.28 -0.65
N TYR A 214 14.70 6.72 -1.54
CA TYR A 214 14.93 5.41 -2.13
C TYR A 214 14.28 5.33 -3.52
N PRO A 215 14.76 4.45 -4.42
CA PRO A 215 14.11 4.16 -5.69
C PRO A 215 12.66 3.76 -5.45
N ILE A 216 11.72 4.59 -5.91
CA ILE A 216 10.30 4.35 -5.69
C ILE A 216 9.87 3.19 -6.60
N PRO A 217 9.43 2.04 -6.03
CA PRO A 217 9.11 0.89 -6.85
C PRO A 217 7.85 1.18 -7.69
N ARG A 218 7.98 0.96 -9.00
CA ARG A 218 6.92 1.13 -10.01
C ARG A 218 6.98 -0.07 -10.96
N GLU A 219 6.47 -1.22 -10.54
CA GLU A 219 6.66 -2.48 -11.29
C GLU A 219 5.93 -2.52 -12.62
N TRP A 220 4.81 -1.81 -12.73
CA TRP A 220 4.05 -1.79 -13.96
C TRP A 220 4.81 -0.95 -15.00
N PRO A 221 4.98 -1.45 -16.24
CA PRO A 221 5.68 -0.73 -17.28
C PRO A 221 5.15 0.69 -17.43
N THR A 222 6.03 1.66 -17.23
CA THR A 222 5.79 3.08 -17.45
C THR A 222 6.50 3.48 -18.73
N SER A 223 5.87 4.29 -19.59
CA SER A 223 6.65 5.07 -20.56
C SER A 223 7.36 6.19 -19.80
N ARG A 224 8.69 6.16 -19.71
CA ARG A 224 9.43 7.36 -19.27
C ARG A 224 9.19 8.48 -20.30
N ASP A 225 9.15 9.73 -19.83
CA ASP A 225 8.91 10.90 -20.69
C ASP A 225 9.89 10.90 -21.88
N GLY A 226 9.34 10.90 -23.10
CA GLY A 226 10.10 10.90 -24.35
C GLY A 226 10.33 9.54 -25.01
N GLU A 227 9.99 8.42 -24.36
CA GLU A 227 9.96 7.12 -25.05
C GLU A 227 8.70 7.03 -25.93
N MET A 228 8.87 6.79 -27.24
CA MET A 228 7.77 6.44 -28.12
C MET A 228 6.96 5.29 -27.50
N SER A 229 5.64 5.50 -27.38
CA SER A 229 4.67 4.51 -26.94
C SER A 229 5.08 3.12 -27.40
N ARG A 230 5.62 2.32 -26.48
CA ARG A 230 5.99 0.94 -26.79
C ARG A 230 4.66 0.27 -27.14
N HIS A 231 4.45 -0.06 -28.41
CA HIS A 231 3.30 -0.86 -28.82
C HIS A 231 3.15 -2.00 -27.81
N ALA A 232 1.95 -2.15 -27.24
CA ALA A 232 1.69 -3.18 -26.26
C ALA A 232 2.02 -4.53 -26.91
N TYR A 233 3.06 -5.20 -26.39
CA TYR A 233 3.45 -6.49 -26.90
C TYR A 233 2.30 -7.47 -26.66
N PRO A 234 1.92 -8.29 -27.66
CA PRO A 234 0.82 -9.23 -27.51
C PRO A 234 1.01 -10.09 -26.26
N TRP A 235 0.04 -10.07 -25.35
CA TRP A 235 0.13 -10.75 -24.05
C TRP A 235 0.43 -12.24 -24.18
N LYS A 236 -0.20 -12.88 -25.16
CA LYS A 236 -0.03 -14.30 -25.47
C LYS A 236 1.40 -14.68 -25.84
N GLU A 237 2.14 -13.75 -26.44
CA GLU A 237 3.52 -13.93 -26.90
C GLU A 237 4.54 -13.41 -25.87
N ALA A 238 4.07 -12.75 -24.81
CA ALA A 238 4.94 -12.22 -23.76
C ALA A 238 5.60 -13.36 -22.96
N THR A 239 6.87 -13.17 -22.63
CA THR A 239 7.61 -14.08 -21.74
C THR A 239 7.03 -14.01 -20.32
N GLU A 240 7.20 -15.09 -19.54
CA GLU A 240 6.76 -15.10 -18.14
C GLU A 240 7.42 -14.01 -17.30
N ALA A 241 8.70 -13.71 -17.56
CA ALA A 241 9.39 -12.58 -16.92
C ALA A 241 8.67 -11.24 -17.16
N ARG A 242 8.09 -11.04 -18.35
CA ARG A 242 7.34 -9.83 -18.69
C ARG A 242 5.95 -9.84 -18.08
N LYS A 243 5.24 -10.97 -18.10
CA LYS A 243 3.93 -11.10 -17.43
C LYS A 243 4.05 -10.93 -15.92
N ASN A 244 5.17 -11.32 -15.33
CA ASN A 244 5.47 -11.17 -13.90
C ASN A 244 5.59 -9.71 -13.44
N GLN A 245 5.61 -8.74 -14.35
CA GLN A 245 5.46 -7.32 -14.01
C GLN A 245 4.06 -6.97 -13.48
N TRP A 246 3.07 -7.84 -13.73
CA TRP A 246 1.70 -7.73 -13.20
C TRP A 246 1.37 -8.95 -12.33
N CYS A 247 2.30 -9.37 -11.48
CA CYS A 247 2.21 -10.65 -10.76
C CYS A 247 0.96 -10.72 -9.88
N ALA A 248 0.61 -9.65 -9.15
CA ALA A 248 -0.53 -9.68 -8.25
C ALA A 248 -1.83 -9.77 -9.06
N VAL A 249 -1.91 -9.11 -10.22
CA VAL A 249 -3.06 -9.19 -11.12
C VAL A 249 -3.32 -10.64 -11.54
N ARG A 250 -2.27 -11.34 -11.98
CA ARG A 250 -2.36 -12.74 -12.42
C ARG A 250 -2.75 -13.66 -11.27
N ASN A 251 -2.10 -13.51 -10.12
CA ASN A 251 -2.34 -14.35 -8.94
C ASN A 251 -3.75 -14.12 -8.37
N VAL A 252 -4.17 -12.87 -8.20
CA VAL A 252 -5.52 -12.56 -7.70
C VAL A 252 -6.58 -13.11 -8.65
N ALA A 253 -6.44 -12.88 -9.97
CA ALA A 253 -7.39 -13.42 -10.94
C ALA A 253 -7.47 -14.95 -10.85
N SER A 254 -6.33 -15.65 -10.81
CA SER A 254 -6.29 -17.10 -10.65
C SER A 254 -6.97 -17.57 -9.36
N ILE A 255 -6.56 -17.04 -8.20
CA ILE A 255 -7.03 -17.46 -6.87
C ILE A 255 -8.54 -17.27 -6.72
N LEU A 256 -9.08 -16.16 -7.26
CA LEU A 256 -10.52 -15.90 -7.22
C LEU A 256 -11.34 -16.93 -8.02
N THR A 257 -10.75 -17.59 -9.02
CA THR A 257 -11.44 -18.66 -9.74
C THR A 257 -11.39 -20.02 -9.05
N GLU A 258 -10.44 -20.23 -8.14
CA GLU A 258 -10.20 -21.53 -7.50
C GLU A 258 -10.83 -21.63 -6.10
N ILE A 259 -10.95 -20.51 -5.40
CA ILE A 259 -11.37 -20.48 -4.00
C ILE A 259 -12.74 -19.81 -3.88
N LYS A 260 -13.64 -20.43 -3.10
CA LYS A 260 -14.91 -19.78 -2.75
C LYS A 260 -14.63 -18.48 -1.97
N HIS A 261 -15.09 -17.35 -2.50
CA HIS A 261 -14.91 -16.03 -1.92
C HIS A 261 -16.18 -15.19 -2.00
N ASN A 262 -16.17 -14.04 -1.32
CA ASN A 262 -17.22 -13.01 -1.38
C ASN A 262 -16.75 -11.72 -2.09
N VAL A 263 -15.56 -11.74 -2.70
CA VAL A 263 -15.03 -10.61 -3.48
C VAL A 263 -15.92 -10.35 -4.71
N SER A 264 -16.67 -9.27 -4.66
CA SER A 264 -17.55 -8.78 -5.74
C SER A 264 -16.89 -7.71 -6.60
N GLU A 265 -15.81 -7.08 -6.11
CA GLU A 265 -15.14 -5.96 -6.76
C GLU A 265 -13.63 -6.24 -6.87
N LEU A 266 -13.12 -6.24 -8.09
CA LEU A 266 -11.68 -6.27 -8.38
C LEU A 266 -11.29 -4.92 -8.97
N VAL A 267 -10.42 -4.18 -8.27
CA VAL A 267 -10.00 -2.83 -8.65
C VAL A 267 -8.51 -2.85 -9.00
N LEU A 268 -8.17 -2.28 -10.15
CA LEU A 268 -6.79 -1.98 -10.52
C LEU A 268 -6.58 -0.47 -10.33
N ASP A 269 -5.81 -0.09 -9.32
CA ASP A 269 -5.63 1.30 -8.91
C ASP A 269 -4.18 1.74 -9.14
N VAL A 270 -3.98 2.54 -10.18
CA VAL A 270 -2.68 3.12 -10.54
C VAL A 270 -2.51 4.55 -10.02
N ASP A 271 -3.52 5.08 -9.31
CA ASP A 271 -3.61 6.48 -8.90
C ASP A 271 -3.33 7.44 -10.08
N GLN A 272 -2.43 8.42 -9.94
CA GLN A 272 -2.06 9.37 -10.98
C GLN A 272 -0.79 8.96 -11.74
N LEU A 273 -0.36 7.70 -11.61
CA LEU A 273 0.86 7.24 -12.24
C LEU A 273 0.61 6.88 -13.71
N PRO A 274 1.53 7.21 -14.64
CA PRO A 274 1.40 6.90 -16.07
C PRO A 274 1.73 5.42 -16.36
N ILE A 275 1.12 4.52 -15.59
CA ILE A 275 1.27 3.06 -15.68
C ILE A 275 -0.09 2.42 -15.93
N SER A 276 -0.10 1.30 -16.63
CA SER A 276 -1.35 0.60 -16.91
C SER A 276 -1.13 -0.91 -17.04
N LEU A 277 -2.26 -1.62 -17.04
CA LEU A 277 -2.30 -3.00 -17.50
C LEU A 277 -1.93 -3.05 -18.99
N ASN A 278 -1.33 -4.16 -19.43
CA ASN A 278 -1.16 -4.43 -20.85
C ASN A 278 -2.56 -4.59 -21.49
N CYS A 279 -2.91 -3.70 -22.43
CA CYS A 279 -4.23 -3.69 -23.05
C CYS A 279 -4.53 -4.96 -23.87
N THR A 280 -3.51 -5.73 -24.27
CA THR A 280 -3.69 -6.96 -25.07
C THR A 280 -3.97 -8.22 -24.24
N ILE A 281 -4.03 -8.10 -22.91
CA ILE A 281 -4.31 -9.24 -22.00
C ILE A 281 -5.66 -9.91 -22.28
N LEU A 282 -6.62 -9.15 -22.84
CA LEU A 282 -7.96 -9.62 -23.17
C LEU A 282 -8.19 -9.87 -24.67
N ASP A 283 -7.19 -9.63 -25.53
CA ASP A 283 -7.39 -9.67 -26.99
C ASP A 283 -7.57 -11.10 -27.53
N GLN A 284 -6.94 -12.08 -26.88
CA GLN A 284 -6.96 -13.48 -27.32
C GLN A 284 -7.13 -14.44 -26.13
N PRO A 285 -7.74 -15.62 -26.36
CA PRO A 285 -7.79 -16.67 -25.35
C PRO A 285 -6.38 -17.05 -24.86
N CYS A 286 -6.18 -16.89 -23.55
CA CYS A 286 -5.00 -17.28 -22.80
C CYS A 286 -5.43 -17.67 -21.38
N GLU A 287 -4.48 -18.06 -20.54
CA GLU A 287 -4.75 -18.46 -19.16
C GLU A 287 -5.39 -17.31 -18.35
N GLU A 288 -4.79 -16.12 -18.40
CA GLU A 288 -5.30 -14.94 -17.68
C GLU A 288 -6.68 -14.51 -18.19
N TYR A 289 -6.89 -14.53 -19.51
CA TYR A 289 -8.21 -14.28 -20.12
C TYR A 289 -9.26 -15.20 -19.51
N ASN A 290 -8.97 -16.50 -19.41
CA ASN A 290 -9.92 -17.47 -18.85
C ASN A 290 -10.18 -17.22 -17.36
N PHE A 291 -9.18 -16.75 -16.60
CA PHE A 291 -9.40 -16.35 -15.21
C PHE A 291 -10.37 -15.18 -15.09
N PHE A 292 -10.19 -14.14 -15.90
CA PHE A 292 -11.08 -12.99 -15.90
C PHE A 292 -12.51 -13.36 -16.33
N ILE A 293 -12.66 -14.18 -17.37
CA ILE A 293 -14.00 -14.65 -17.80
C ILE A 293 -14.71 -15.40 -16.68
N LYS A 294 -14.04 -16.39 -16.05
CA LYS A 294 -14.62 -17.14 -14.92
C LYS A 294 -14.97 -16.24 -13.74
N TYR A 295 -14.13 -15.24 -13.46
CA TYR A 295 -14.39 -14.26 -12.42
C TYR A 295 -15.63 -13.41 -12.72
N PHE A 296 -15.78 -12.92 -13.96
CA PHE A 296 -16.94 -12.14 -14.38
C PHE A 296 -18.24 -12.95 -14.46
N GLU A 297 -18.16 -14.25 -14.73
CA GLU A 297 -19.30 -15.17 -14.69
C GLU A 297 -19.73 -15.53 -13.26
N ALA A 298 -18.94 -15.19 -12.24
CA ALA A 298 -19.24 -15.54 -10.86
C ALA A 298 -20.46 -14.76 -10.33
N PRO A 299 -21.42 -15.41 -9.64
CA PRO A 299 -22.66 -14.76 -9.17
C PRO A 299 -22.45 -13.64 -8.14
N ALA A 300 -21.23 -13.49 -7.61
CA ALA A 300 -20.86 -12.41 -6.70
C ALA A 300 -20.49 -11.11 -7.42
N PHE A 301 -20.21 -11.14 -8.73
CA PHE A 301 -19.83 -9.96 -9.51
C PHE A 301 -21.07 -9.20 -9.96
N VAL A 302 -21.20 -7.94 -9.54
CA VAL A 302 -22.28 -7.03 -9.94
C VAL A 302 -21.65 -5.93 -10.77
N VAL A 303 -22.06 -5.82 -12.04
CA VAL A 303 -21.65 -4.75 -12.97
C VAL A 303 -22.23 -3.40 -12.54
#